data_AF-A0A0F9M844-F1
#
_entry.id   AF-A0A0F9M844-F1
#
_cell.length_a   1.000
_cell.length_b   1.000
_cell.length_c   1.000
_cell.angle_alpha   90.00
_cell.angle_beta   90.00
_cell.angle_gamma   90.00
#
_symmetry.space_group_name_H-M   'P 1'
#
loop_
_entity.id
_entity.type
_entity.pdbx_description
1 polymer ?
#
loop_
_entity_poly.entity_id
_entity_poly.type
_entity_poly.pdbx_seq_one_letter_code
_entity_poly.pdbx_strand_id
1 'polypeptide(L)'
;MLGNRTMRRDTKSMSKATVWVQCLKMWKAINCGISKQLWCVSHNYSLVLHCFFCDYAVGQQKHNQVHFRYGSRFTCKYCPAKAVDPKFLCQNKSYHWMLHPDKFYTKLQELNAKRLELNRKNRNRKTE
;
A
#
# COMPACT_ATOMS: atom_id res chain seq x y z
N MET A 1 -39.28 6.54 -1.58
CA MET A 1 -38.21 6.54 -2.60
C MET A 1 -36.92 6.95 -1.91
N LEU A 2 -36.06 5.98 -1.55
CA LEU A 2 -34.82 6.25 -0.83
C LEU A 2 -33.77 6.70 -1.84
N GLY A 3 -33.33 7.95 -1.70
CA GLY A 3 -32.32 8.57 -2.56
C GLY A 3 -31.01 7.78 -2.51
N ASN A 4 -30.58 7.31 -3.68
CA ASN A 4 -29.24 6.78 -3.90
C ASN A 4 -28.20 7.89 -3.64
N ARG A 5 -27.76 8.02 -2.39
CA ARG A 5 -26.54 8.77 -2.05
C ARG A 5 -25.35 7.94 -2.52
N THR A 6 -24.94 8.15 -3.77
CA THR A 6 -23.58 7.85 -4.20
C THR A 6 -22.65 8.67 -3.30
N MET A 7 -22.12 8.03 -2.25
CA MET A 7 -20.99 8.57 -1.50
C MET A 7 -19.80 8.65 -2.46
N ARG A 8 -19.68 9.78 -3.17
CA ARG A 8 -18.40 10.25 -3.69
C ARG A 8 -17.48 10.37 -2.49
N ARG A 9 -16.64 9.36 -2.26
CA ARG A 9 -15.49 9.55 -1.39
C ARG A 9 -14.60 10.54 -2.11
N ASP A 10 -14.49 11.74 -1.56
CA ASP A 10 -13.35 12.60 -1.75
C ASP A 10 -12.11 11.78 -1.37
N THR A 11 -11.54 11.04 -2.33
CA THR A 11 -10.21 10.49 -2.22
C THR A 11 -9.25 11.65 -2.31
N LYS A 12 -9.20 12.44 -1.23
CA LYS A 12 -8.17 13.43 -0.96
C LYS A 12 -6.85 12.74 -1.32
N SER A 13 -6.21 13.18 -2.41
CA SER A 13 -5.04 12.51 -2.97
C SER A 13 -4.00 12.37 -1.86
N MET A 14 -3.84 11.16 -1.33
CA MET A 14 -2.94 10.92 -0.22
C MET A 14 -1.50 11.08 -0.73
N SER A 15 -0.67 11.83 -0.02
CA SER A 15 0.75 11.88 -0.35
C SER A 15 1.38 10.49 -0.22
N LYS A 16 2.45 10.21 -1.00
CA LYS A 16 3.21 8.95 -0.87
C LYS A 16 3.66 8.71 0.58
N ALA A 17 4.02 9.75 1.32
CA ALA A 17 4.41 9.63 2.73
C ALA A 17 3.26 9.17 3.62
N THR A 18 2.06 9.73 3.44
CA THR A 18 0.86 9.33 4.19
C THR A 18 0.52 7.87 3.92
N VAL A 19 0.63 7.43 2.67
CA VAL A 19 0.36 6.04 2.26
C VAL A 19 1.31 5.06 2.93
N TRP A 20 2.60 5.39 3.01
CA TRP A 20 3.59 4.60 3.74
C TRP A 20 3.20 4.43 5.21
N VAL A 21 2.83 5.52 5.87
CA VAL A 21 2.42 5.50 7.29
C VAL A 21 1.17 4.65 7.49
N GLN A 22 0.14 4.83 6.67
CA GLN A 22 -1.10 4.07 6.80
C GLN A 22 -0.91 2.57 6.49
N CYS A 23 -0.09 2.25 5.49
CA CYS A 23 0.29 0.88 5.19
C CYS A 23 0.96 0.22 6.41
N LEU A 24 1.97 0.88 7.00
CA LEU A 24 2.66 0.35 8.18
C LEU A 24 1.74 0.20 9.38
N LYS A 25 0.82 1.15 9.62
CA LYS A 25 -0.18 1.06 10.69
C LYS A 25 -1.11 -0.14 10.51
N MET A 26 -1.63 -0.34 9.30
CA MET A 26 -2.48 -1.48 8.97
C MET A 26 -1.75 -2.80 9.20
N TRP A 27 -0.54 -2.94 8.64
CA TRP A 27 0.19 -4.20 8.75
C TRP A 27 0.71 -4.48 10.17
N LYS A 28 1.01 -3.45 10.95
CA LYS A 28 1.26 -3.59 12.39
C LYS A 28 0.03 -4.16 13.10
N ALA A 29 -1.15 -3.60 12.84
CA ALA A 29 -2.41 -4.07 13.44
C ALA A 29 -2.71 -5.52 13.06
N ILE A 30 -2.52 -5.88 11.79
CA ILE A 30 -2.66 -7.26 11.30
C ILE A 30 -1.68 -8.20 11.98
N ASN A 31 -0.42 -7.78 12.15
CA ASN A 31 0.57 -8.54 12.88
C ASN A 31 0.22 -8.71 14.38
N CYS A 32 -0.61 -7.82 14.95
CA CYS A 32 -1.15 -7.94 16.30
C CYS A 32 -2.49 -8.73 16.35
N GLY A 33 -2.89 -9.39 15.27
CA GLY A 33 -4.08 -10.26 15.22
C GLY A 33 -5.37 -9.58 14.73
N ILE A 34 -5.32 -8.30 14.37
CA ILE A 34 -6.51 -7.61 13.81
C ILE A 34 -6.70 -8.02 12.36
N SER A 35 -7.85 -8.59 11.99
CA SER A 35 -8.09 -8.92 10.59
C SER A 35 -8.05 -7.66 9.70
N LYS A 36 -7.55 -7.81 8.48
CA LYS A 36 -7.48 -6.71 7.51
C LYS A 36 -8.85 -6.08 7.26
N GLN A 37 -9.90 -6.90 7.19
CA GLN A 37 -11.28 -6.43 7.04
C GLN A 37 -11.69 -5.52 8.21
N LEU A 38 -11.44 -5.94 9.45
CA LEU A 38 -11.77 -5.14 10.63
C LEU A 38 -10.99 -3.82 10.67
N TRP A 39 -9.70 -3.86 10.31
CA TRP A 39 -8.90 -2.65 10.21
C TRP A 39 -9.44 -1.69 9.13
N CYS A 40 -9.77 -2.20 7.94
CA CYS A 40 -10.33 -1.38 6.87
C CYS A 40 -11.65 -0.73 7.26
N VAL A 41 -12.58 -1.49 7.87
CA VAL A 41 -13.87 -0.97 8.34
C VAL A 41 -13.69 0.12 9.40
N SER A 42 -12.85 -0.12 10.41
CA SER A 42 -12.60 0.86 11.49
C SER A 42 -11.93 2.16 11.01
N HIS A 43 -11.28 2.14 9.84
CA HIS A 43 -10.58 3.29 9.26
C HIS A 43 -11.26 3.84 8.00
N ASN A 44 -12.50 3.43 7.71
CA ASN A 44 -13.29 3.86 6.54
C ASN A 44 -12.61 3.59 5.18
N TYR A 45 -11.80 2.54 5.09
CA TYR A 45 -11.26 2.05 3.82
C TYR A 45 -12.20 1.00 3.22
N SER A 46 -12.31 0.97 1.88
CA SER A 46 -13.00 -0.13 1.19
C SER A 46 -12.30 -1.45 1.49
N LEU A 47 -13.04 -2.55 1.48
CA LEU A 47 -12.44 -3.88 1.60
C LEU A 47 -11.46 -4.11 0.46
N VAL A 48 -10.18 -4.17 0.83
CA VAL A 48 -9.03 -4.20 -0.08
C VAL A 48 -8.79 -5.65 -0.48
N LEU A 49 -9.05 -6.04 -1.73
CA LEU A 49 -8.71 -7.38 -2.24
C LEU A 49 -7.20 -7.55 -2.51
N HIS A 50 -6.43 -6.46 -2.53
CA HIS A 50 -5.00 -6.48 -2.84
C HIS A 50 -4.14 -5.97 -1.68
N CYS A 51 -2.84 -5.79 -1.87
CA CYS A 51 -2.03 -5.12 -0.87
C CYS A 51 -2.42 -3.63 -0.74
N PHE A 52 -2.26 -3.00 0.43
CA PHE A 52 -2.63 -1.57 0.62
C PHE A 52 -1.96 -0.63 -0.40
N PHE A 53 -0.69 -0.89 -0.72
CA PHE A 53 0.05 -0.15 -1.76
C PHE A 53 -0.51 -0.35 -3.17
N CYS A 54 -1.03 -1.53 -3.44
CA CYS A 54 -1.64 -1.88 -4.71
C CYS A 54 -2.95 -1.10 -4.88
N ASP A 55 -3.79 -1.08 -3.83
CA ASP A 55 -5.05 -0.33 -3.84
C ASP A 55 -4.83 1.18 -3.91
N TYR A 56 -3.82 1.70 -3.22
CA TYR A 56 -3.43 3.11 -3.38
C TYR A 56 -3.03 3.42 -4.83
N ALA A 57 -2.19 2.58 -5.43
CA ALA A 57 -1.75 2.78 -6.81
C ALA A 57 -2.91 2.70 -7.81
N VAL A 58 -3.89 1.84 -7.56
CA VAL A 58 -5.12 1.74 -8.34
C VAL A 58 -5.95 3.01 -8.20
N GLY A 59 -6.12 3.52 -6.98
CA GLY A 59 -6.87 4.77 -6.74
C GLY A 59 -6.19 6.03 -7.30
N GLN A 60 -4.87 6.00 -7.52
CA GLN A 60 -4.14 7.08 -8.19
C GLN A 60 -4.22 7.02 -9.72
N GLN A 61 -4.53 5.86 -10.30
CA GLN A 61 -4.80 5.75 -11.73
C GLN A 61 -6.29 6.00 -11.94
N LYS A 62 -6.64 7.00 -12.76
CA LYS A 62 -8.02 7.20 -13.22
C LYS A 62 -8.51 5.89 -13.87
N HIS A 63 -9.26 5.06 -13.11
CA HIS A 63 -10.14 3.92 -13.41
C HIS A 63 -9.92 2.97 -14.62
N ASN A 64 -9.04 3.25 -15.60
CA ASN A 64 -9.04 2.60 -16.92
C ASN A 64 -7.71 1.94 -17.34
N GLN A 65 -6.71 1.79 -16.45
CA GLN A 65 -5.42 1.19 -16.83
C GLN A 65 -4.84 0.18 -15.84
N VAL A 66 -5.66 -0.41 -14.97
CA VAL A 66 -5.21 -1.55 -14.16
C VAL A 66 -5.76 -2.81 -14.78
N HIS A 67 -4.95 -3.48 -15.60
CA HIS A 67 -5.25 -4.86 -16.01
C HIS A 67 -5.02 -5.78 -14.81
N PHE A 68 -6.06 -5.97 -13.99
CA PHE A 68 -6.10 -7.03 -13.00
C PHE A 68 -6.28 -8.38 -13.73
N ARG A 69 -5.21 -8.92 -14.30
CA ARG A 69 -5.23 -10.31 -14.76
C ARG A 69 -4.94 -11.21 -13.57
N TYR A 70 -5.99 -11.83 -13.04
CA TYR A 70 -5.86 -12.99 -12.15
C TYR A 70 -4.89 -14.00 -12.80
N GLY A 71 -3.80 -14.35 -12.10
CA GLY A 71 -2.91 -15.44 -12.50
C GLY A 71 -1.56 -15.08 -13.13
N SER A 72 -1.24 -13.81 -13.42
CA SER A 72 0.12 -13.41 -13.85
C SER A 72 0.79 -12.53 -12.81
N ARG A 73 2.13 -12.62 -12.68
CA ARG A 73 2.94 -11.93 -11.66
C ARG A 73 2.63 -10.42 -11.65
N PHE A 74 1.82 -9.97 -10.68
CA PHE A 74 1.32 -8.60 -10.61
C PHE A 74 2.47 -7.59 -10.43
N THR A 75 2.64 -6.70 -11.40
CA THR A 75 3.59 -5.58 -11.30
C THR A 75 2.80 -4.26 -11.21
N CYS A 76 2.46 -3.86 -9.99
CA CYS A 76 1.89 -2.54 -9.75
C CYS A 76 2.95 -1.45 -10.03
N LYS A 77 2.87 -0.77 -11.18
CA LYS A 77 3.85 0.25 -11.63
C LYS A 77 3.99 1.41 -10.63
N TYR A 78 2.90 1.81 -10.00
CA TYR A 78 2.85 2.94 -9.06
C TYR A 78 2.96 2.53 -7.58
N CYS A 79 3.34 1.27 -7.30
CA CYS A 79 3.51 0.78 -5.95
C CYS A 79 4.56 1.62 -5.19
N PRO A 80 4.22 2.25 -4.05
CA PRO A 80 5.18 3.02 -3.27
C PRO A 80 6.43 2.23 -2.84
N ALA A 81 6.30 0.92 -2.59
CA ALA A 81 7.43 0.04 -2.30
C ALA A 81 8.40 -0.14 -3.48
N LYS A 82 7.89 -0.14 -4.72
CA LYS A 82 8.74 -0.24 -5.92
C LYS A 82 9.61 0.98 -6.18
N ALA A 83 9.21 2.14 -5.67
CA ALA A 83 10.05 3.32 -5.71
C ALA A 83 11.30 3.20 -4.81
N VAL A 84 11.31 2.25 -3.88
CA VAL A 84 12.44 1.95 -2.99
C VAL A 84 13.18 0.70 -3.43
N ASP A 85 12.46 -0.34 -3.85
CA ASP A 85 13.00 -1.59 -4.35
C ASP A 85 12.23 -2.02 -5.62
N PRO A 86 12.80 -1.83 -6.83
CA PRO A 86 12.13 -2.17 -8.09
C PRO A 86 11.71 -3.65 -8.20
N LYS A 87 12.38 -4.54 -7.46
CA LYS A 87 12.10 -5.99 -7.44
C LYS A 87 11.04 -6.39 -6.42
N PHE A 88 10.53 -5.44 -5.63
CA PHE A 88 9.48 -5.72 -4.65
C PHE A 88 8.22 -6.28 -5.31
N LEU A 89 7.72 -7.40 -4.76
CA LEU A 89 6.48 -8.05 -5.17
C LEU A 89 5.67 -8.40 -3.92
N CYS A 90 4.48 -7.83 -3.76
CA CYS A 90 3.67 -8.10 -2.56
C CYS A 90 3.20 -9.57 -2.44
N GLN A 91 3.21 -10.30 -3.55
CA GLN A 91 2.89 -11.73 -3.62
C GLN A 91 4.15 -12.62 -3.68
N ASN A 92 5.31 -12.11 -3.25
CA ASN A 92 6.51 -12.93 -3.16
C ASN A 92 6.27 -14.11 -2.19
N LYS A 93 6.66 -15.32 -2.58
CA LYS A 93 6.44 -16.54 -1.78
C LYS A 93 6.99 -16.44 -0.36
N SER A 94 8.12 -15.76 -0.15
CA SER A 94 8.77 -15.65 1.16
C SER A 94 8.10 -14.63 2.11
N TYR A 95 7.34 -13.67 1.58
CA TYR A 95 6.71 -12.60 2.36
C TYR A 95 5.32 -12.23 1.82
N HIS A 96 4.54 -13.22 1.38
CA HIS A 96 3.27 -12.97 0.68
C HIS A 96 2.29 -12.24 1.60
N TRP A 97 1.78 -11.05 1.20
CA TRP A 97 0.95 -10.19 2.06
C TRP A 97 -0.24 -10.90 2.72
N MET A 98 -0.84 -11.86 2.02
CA MET A 98 -1.99 -12.62 2.50
C MET A 98 -1.60 -13.89 3.28
N LEU A 99 -0.50 -14.57 2.92
CA LEU A 99 -0.16 -15.89 3.47
C LEU A 99 0.83 -15.78 4.63
N HIS A 100 1.66 -14.73 4.63
CA HIS A 100 2.69 -14.46 5.62
C HIS A 100 2.65 -12.97 6.00
N PRO A 101 1.56 -12.51 6.65
CA PRO A 101 1.36 -11.09 6.98
C PRO A 101 2.44 -10.54 7.93
N ASP A 102 2.97 -11.40 8.80
CA ASP A 102 4.12 -11.14 9.68
C ASP A 102 5.40 -10.85 8.88
N LYS A 103 5.78 -11.76 7.98
CA LYS A 103 6.95 -11.59 7.10
C LYS A 103 6.77 -10.41 6.16
N PHE A 104 5.54 -10.17 5.71
CA PHE A 104 5.22 -9.00 4.91
C PHE A 104 5.42 -7.70 5.70
N TYR A 105 4.99 -7.64 6.95
CA TYR A 105 5.20 -6.47 7.80
C TYR A 105 6.69 -6.20 8.04
N THR A 106 7.48 -7.23 8.37
CA THR A 106 8.94 -7.12 8.49
C THR A 106 9.55 -6.56 7.21
N LYS A 107 9.12 -7.08 6.05
CA LYS A 107 9.60 -6.57 4.75
C LYS A 107 9.26 -5.10 4.52
N LEU A 108 8.08 -4.66 4.93
CA LEU A 108 7.68 -3.26 4.84
C LEU A 108 8.52 -2.36 5.76
N GLN A 109 8.89 -2.84 6.95
CA GLN A 109 9.78 -2.11 7.87
C GLN A 109 11.17 -1.91 7.24
N GLU A 110 11.76 -2.96 6.66
CA GLU A 110 13.03 -2.87 5.94
C GLU A 110 12.98 -1.83 4.81
N LEU A 111 11.92 -1.86 3.99
CA LEU A 111 11.76 -0.92 2.89
C LEU A 111 11.53 0.50 3.38
N ASN A 112 10.79 0.69 4.48
CA ASN A 112 10.61 2.01 5.05
C ASN A 112 11.92 2.58 5.60
N ALA A 113 12.77 1.75 6.23
CA ALA A 113 14.10 2.18 6.66
C ALA A 113 14.95 2.65 5.47
N LYS A 114 14.99 1.87 4.37
CA LYS A 114 15.68 2.26 3.13
C LYS A 114 15.14 3.56 2.55
N ARG A 115 13.81 3.74 2.51
CA ARG A 115 13.16 4.97 2.05
C ARG A 115 13.60 6.19 2.84
N LEU A 116 13.62 6.08 4.17
CA LEU A 116 14.01 7.18 5.04
C LEU A 116 15.48 7.56 4.85
N GLU A 117 16.36 6.57 4.66
CA GLU A 117 17.78 6.81 4.38
C GLU A 117 18.00 7.49 3.04
N LEU A 118 17.31 7.06 1.97
CA LEU A 118 17.35 7.73 0.66
C LEU A 118 16.88 9.18 0.76
N ASN A 119 15.80 9.44 1.51
CA ASN A 119 15.29 10.79 1.72
C ASN A 119 16.22 11.68 2.56
N ARG A 120 17.03 11.09 3.44
CA ARG A 120 18.07 11.81 4.19
C ARG A 120 19.21 12.22 3.26
N LYS A 121 19.74 11.27 2.49
CA LYS A 121 20.82 11.53 1.51
C LYS A 121 20.43 12.59 0.47
N ASN A 122 19.20 12.53 -0.04
CA ASN A 122 18.70 13.50 -1.02
C ASN A 122 18.49 14.90 -0.44
N ARG A 123 18.27 15.04 0.88
CA ARG A 123 18.21 16.36 1.53
C ARG A 123 19.61 16.98 1.65
N ASN A 124 20.60 16.19 2.04
CA ASN A 124 21.97 16.66 2.19
C ASN A 124 22.60 17.13 0.87
N ARG A 125 22.29 16.45 -0.26
CA ARG A 125 22.76 16.84 -1.60
C ARG A 125 22.13 18.11 -2.18
N LYS A 126 21.07 18.64 -1.56
CA LYS A 126 20.41 19.89 -2.01
C LYS A 126 20.93 21.13 -1.29
N THR A 127 21.82 20.93 -0.32
CA THR A 127 22.45 21.98 0.51
C THR A 127 23.90 22.23 0.13
N GLU A 128 24.39 21.54 -0.91
CA GLU A 128 25.68 21.75 -1.57
C GLU A 128 25.43 22.42 -2.94
#